data_AF-A0A183N8R7-F1
#
_entry.id   AF-A0A183N8R7-F1
#
_cell.length_a   1.000
_cell.length_b   1.000
_cell.length_c   1.000
_cell.angle_alpha   90.00
_cell.angle_beta   90.00
_cell.angle_gamma   90.00
#
_symmetry.space_group_name_H-M   'P 1'
#
loop_
_entity.id
_entity.type
_entity.pdbx_description
1 polymer ?
#
loop_
_entity_poly.entity_id
_entity_poly.type
_entity_poly.pdbx_seq_one_letter_code
_entity_poly.pdbx_strand_id
1 'polypeptide(L)'
;MAVRQIKSEKAAGPDNIPAEALKSDIQVTRNMLHLLFKKIWKEEQVPMDWIEGHLVKTPKKGNLSKCENYRGITLLSIPGKVFNRLAEPDERCSRRPTSRSTSWIP
;
A
#
# COMPACT_ATOMS: atom_id res chain seq x y z
N MET A 1 2.76 -4.04 16.49
CA MET A 1 3.32 -2.91 15.71
C MET A 1 2.88 -3.02 14.26
N ALA A 2 2.39 -1.93 13.67
CA ALA A 2 1.88 -1.89 12.30
C ALA A 2 2.90 -2.38 11.25
N VAL A 3 4.20 -2.15 11.47
CA VAL A 3 5.29 -2.62 10.59
C VAL A 3 5.34 -4.14 10.44
N ARG A 4 5.10 -4.89 11.53
CA ARG A 4 5.04 -6.37 11.49
C ARG A 4 3.86 -6.91 10.69
N GLN A 5 2.79 -6.12 10.55
CA GLN A 5 1.57 -6.49 9.83
C GLN A 5 1.65 -6.18 8.32
N ILE A 6 2.75 -5.62 7.83
CA ILE A 6 2.98 -5.43 6.39
C ILE A 6 3.27 -6.81 5.79
N LYS A 7 2.66 -7.12 4.63
CA LYS A 7 2.99 -8.36 3.89
C LYS A 7 4.35 -8.20 3.21
N SER A 8 5.20 -9.21 3.26
CA SER A 8 6.43 -9.28 2.44
C SER A 8 6.09 -9.46 0.96
N GLU A 9 7.10 -9.32 0.11
CA GLU A 9 7.03 -9.52 -1.35
C GLU A 9 6.03 -8.58 -2.01
N LYS A 10 5.89 -7.38 -1.44
CA LYS A 10 5.11 -6.30 -2.02
C LYS A 10 6.02 -5.41 -2.83
N ALA A 11 5.58 -5.09 -4.04
CA ALA A 11 6.23 -4.07 -4.85
C ALA A 11 6.28 -2.73 -4.08
N ALA A 12 7.41 -2.04 -4.20
CA ALA A 12 7.59 -0.73 -3.62
C ALA A 12 6.62 0.29 -4.26
N GLY A 13 6.29 1.33 -3.50
CA GLY A 13 5.51 2.45 -4.00
C GLY A 13 6.38 3.45 -4.76
N PRO A 14 5.87 4.67 -5.00
CA PRO A 14 6.65 5.76 -5.57
C PRO A 14 7.94 6.09 -4.82
N ASP A 15 7.95 5.85 -3.51
CA ASP A 15 9.09 6.03 -2.62
C ASP A 15 10.23 5.01 -2.82
N ASN A 16 10.02 3.97 -3.63
CA ASN A 16 10.98 2.89 -3.86
C ASN A 16 11.42 2.14 -2.59
N ILE A 17 10.66 2.24 -1.49
CA ILE A 17 10.96 1.55 -0.22
C ILE A 17 10.22 0.20 -0.19
N PRO A 18 10.95 -0.94 -0.24
CA PRO A 18 10.33 -2.26 -0.15
C PRO A 18 9.93 -2.62 1.29
N ALA A 19 9.02 -3.58 1.45
CA ALA A 19 8.51 -3.99 2.77
C ALA A 19 9.62 -4.61 3.64
N GLU A 20 10.57 -5.26 2.98
CA GLU A 20 11.72 -5.94 3.54
C GLU A 20 12.67 -4.95 4.23
N ALA A 21 12.84 -3.76 3.65
CA ALA A 21 13.66 -2.70 4.24
C ALA A 21 13.10 -2.21 5.57
N LEU A 22 11.76 -2.15 5.71
CA LEU A 22 11.13 -1.78 6.98
C LEU A 22 11.14 -2.92 8.02
N LYS A 23 11.38 -4.16 7.58
CA LYS A 23 11.39 -5.35 8.43
C LYS A 23 12.80 -5.80 8.84
N SER A 24 13.84 -5.37 8.14
CA SER A 24 15.23 -5.80 8.37
C SER A 24 15.72 -5.39 9.76
N ASP A 25 15.50 -4.14 10.16
CA ASP A 25 15.74 -3.65 11.51
C ASP A 25 14.52 -2.90 12.04
N ILE A 26 13.72 -3.60 12.84
CA ILE A 26 12.47 -3.09 13.40
C ILE A 26 12.73 -1.94 14.40
N GLN A 27 13.83 -1.96 15.15
CA GLN A 27 14.10 -0.94 16.17
C GLN A 27 14.54 0.36 15.53
N VAL A 28 15.48 0.29 14.58
CA VAL A 28 15.94 1.44 13.81
C VAL A 28 14.78 2.01 12.99
N THR A 29 14.05 1.16 12.27
CA THR A 29 12.89 1.58 11.47
C THR A 29 11.81 2.23 12.34
N ARG A 30 11.53 1.68 13.53
CA ARG A 30 10.58 2.28 14.47
C ARG A 30 11.00 3.69 14.85
N ASN A 31 12.26 3.89 15.21
CA ASN A 31 12.75 5.20 15.65
C ASN A 31 12.71 6.23 14.51
N MET A 32 13.10 5.83 13.29
CA MET A 32 13.02 6.67 12.10
C MET A 32 11.57 7.04 11.75
N LEU A 33 10.67 6.05 11.68
CA LEU A 33 9.26 6.29 11.38
C LEU A 33 8.59 7.15 12.47
N HIS A 34 8.92 6.93 13.74
CA HIS A 34 8.38 7.73 14.83
C HIS A 34 8.77 9.21 14.71
N LEU A 35 10.06 9.50 14.44
CA LEU A 35 10.53 10.86 14.22
C LEU A 35 9.82 11.51 13.03
N LEU A 36 9.70 10.76 11.93
CA LEU A 36 9.09 11.23 10.70
C LEU A 36 7.59 11.50 10.88
N PHE A 37 6.84 10.59 11.51
CA PHE A 37 5.42 10.79 11.81
C PHE A 37 5.20 11.96 12.78
N LYS A 38 6.08 12.16 13.77
CA LYS A 38 6.01 13.31 14.67
C LYS A 38 6.21 14.62 13.90
N LYS A 39 7.11 14.64 12.91
CA LYS A 39 7.33 15.80 12.04
C LYS A 39 6.08 16.07 11.18
N ILE A 40 5.54 15.05 10.52
CA ILE A 40 4.30 15.14 9.74
C ILE A 40 3.14 15.65 10.61
N TRP A 41 3.00 15.15 11.83
CA TRP A 41 1.95 15.59 12.75
C TRP A 41 2.09 17.05 13.17
N LYS A 42 3.32 17.55 13.33
CA LYS A 42 3.57 18.95 13.73
C LYS A 42 3.42 19.92 12.55
N GLU A 43 3.87 19.52 11.37
CA GLU A 43 3.91 20.37 10.17
C GLU A 43 2.66 20.21 9.30
N GLU A 44 1.81 19.23 9.58
CA GLU A 44 0.63 18.83 8.79
C GLU A 44 0.93 18.56 7.31
N GLN A 45 2.20 18.28 6.99
CA GLN A 45 2.67 18.03 5.64
C GLN A 45 3.07 16.57 5.46
N VAL A 46 2.39 15.89 4.54
CA VAL A 46 2.68 14.51 4.14
C VAL A 46 3.52 14.54 2.85
N PRO A 47 4.56 13.69 2.71
CA PRO A 47 5.31 13.58 1.46
C PRO A 47 4.40 13.27 0.26
N MET A 48 4.64 13.93 -0.88
CA MET A 48 3.83 13.69 -2.10
C MET A 48 3.88 12.23 -2.56
N ASP A 49 5.02 11.55 -2.40
CA ASP A 49 5.19 10.13 -2.72
C ASP A 49 4.24 9.20 -1.94
N TRP A 50 3.66 9.68 -0.84
CA TRP A 50 2.69 8.92 -0.03
C TRP A 50 1.25 9.22 -0.43
N ILE A 51 1.01 10.37 -1.07
CA ILE A 51 -0.28 10.81 -1.60
C ILE A 51 -0.49 10.18 -2.98
N GLU A 52 0.56 10.16 -3.80
CA GLU A 52 0.54 9.59 -5.13
C GLU A 52 0.75 8.07 -5.14
N GLY A 53 0.31 7.44 -6.22
CA GLY A 53 0.51 6.02 -6.45
C GLY A 53 0.81 5.71 -7.90
N HIS A 54 1.69 4.75 -8.13
CA HIS A 54 2.03 4.31 -9.48
C HIS A 54 0.95 3.36 -10.01
N LEU A 55 0.30 3.72 -11.12
CA LEU A 55 -0.67 2.87 -11.79
C LEU A 55 0.04 1.89 -12.73
N VAL A 56 0.00 0.60 -12.38
CA VAL A 56 0.55 -0.49 -13.19
C VAL A 56 -0.57 -1.23 -13.88
N LYS A 57 -0.47 -1.41 -15.20
CA LYS A 57 -1.39 -2.22 -15.99
C LYS A 57 -0.98 -3.69 -15.88
N THR A 58 -1.84 -4.50 -15.26
CA THR A 58 -1.66 -5.95 -15.17
C THR A 58 -2.52 -6.64 -16.22
N PRO A 59 -1.94 -7.45 -17.12
CA PRO A 59 -2.72 -8.16 -18.13
C PRO A 59 -3.58 -9.26 -17.51
N LYS A 60 -4.82 -9.38 -17.98
CA LYS A 60 -5.72 -10.52 -17.72
C LYS A 60 -5.56 -11.53 -18.87
N LYS A 61 -6.05 -12.76 -18.65
CA LYS A 61 -6.12 -13.78 -19.69
C LYS A 61 -7.04 -13.32 -20.82
N GLY A 62 -6.59 -13.45 -22.07
CA GLY A 62 -7.33 -13.05 -23.26
C GLY A 62 -6.45 -12.35 -24.29
N ASN A 63 -7.08 -11.60 -25.20
CA ASN A 63 -6.36 -10.86 -26.23
C ASN A 63 -5.75 -9.56 -25.65
N LEU A 64 -4.43 -9.45 -25.66
CA LEU A 64 -3.68 -8.32 -25.12
C LEU A 64 -3.82 -7.02 -25.93
N SER A 65 -4.43 -7.05 -27.12
CA SER A 65 -4.74 -5.84 -27.90
C SER A 65 -5.97 -5.09 -27.40
N LYS A 66 -6.85 -5.74 -26.63
CA LYS A 66 -8.07 -5.12 -26.07
C LYS A 66 -7.80 -4.49 -24.71
N CYS A 67 -8.13 -3.21 -24.55
CA CYS A 67 -7.92 -2.46 -23.30
C CYS A 67 -8.64 -3.10 -22.09
N GLU A 68 -9.83 -3.67 -22.30
CA GLU A 68 -10.67 -4.34 -21.29
C GLU A 68 -9.97 -5.52 -20.59
N ASN A 69 -9.00 -6.13 -21.30
CA ASN A 69 -8.21 -7.25 -20.81
C ASN A 69 -7.07 -6.81 -19.89
N TYR A 70 -6.99 -5.53 -19.50
CA TYR A 70 -6.08 -5.07 -18.47
C TYR A 70 -6.82 -4.76 -17.17
N ARG A 71 -6.11 -4.92 -16.05
CA ARG A 71 -6.52 -4.47 -14.72
C ARG A 71 -5.50 -3.47 -14.23
N GLY A 72 -5.96 -2.29 -13.82
CA GLY A 72 -5.12 -1.34 -13.08
C GLY A 72 -4.85 -1.84 -11.66
N ILE A 73 -3.59 -1.79 -11.23
CA ILE A 73 -3.18 -1.92 -9.84
C ILE A 73 -2.42 -0.66 -9.46
N THR A 74 -2.84 0.02 -8.39
CA THR A 74 -2.10 1.17 -7.86
C THR A 74 -1.12 0.71 -6.79
N LEU A 75 0.16 0.99 -7.01
CA LEU A 75 1.22 0.81 -6.02
C LEU A 75 1.31 2.07 -5.17
N LEU A 76 1.12 1.90 -3.86
CA LEU A 76 1.17 2.98 -2.88
C LEU A 76 2.37 2.78 -1.96
N SER A 77 2.94 3.89 -1.48
CA SER A 77 4.00 3.91 -0.47
C SER A 77 3.71 2.96 0.70
N ILE A 78 4.72 2.20 1.08
CA ILE A 78 4.64 1.27 2.22
C ILE A 78 4.65 2.03 3.56
N PRO A 79 5.59 2.95 3.85
CA PRO A 79 5.53 3.77 5.05
C PRO A 79 4.27 4.65 5.11
N GLY A 80 3.76 5.16 3.97
CA GLY A 80 2.44 5.84 3.93
C GLY A 80 1.27 4.93 4.34
N LYS A 81 1.27 3.67 3.91
CA LYS A 81 0.29 2.66 4.40
C LYS A 81 0.41 2.41 5.90
N VAL A 82 1.64 2.42 6.45
CA VAL A 82 1.85 2.27 7.89
C VAL A 82 1.30 3.47 8.64
N PHE A 83 1.57 4.69 8.14
CA PHE A 83 1.05 5.92 8.70
C PHE A 83 -0.47 5.92 8.78
N ASN A 84 -1.15 5.61 7.67
CA ASN A 84 -2.62 5.57 7.64
C ASN A 84 -3.22 4.55 8.61
N ARG A 85 -2.54 3.40 8.84
CA ARG A 85 -2.99 2.40 9.83
C ARG A 85 -2.82 2.86 11.28
N LEU A 86 -1.91 3.79 11.53
CA LEU A 86 -1.66 4.34 12.87
C LEU A 86 -2.50 5.59 13.13
N ALA A 87 -2.83 6.34 12.08
CA ALA A 87 -3.64 7.54 12.14
C ALA A 87 -5.16 7.28 12.17
N GLU A 88 -5.64 6.19 11.53
CA GLU A 88 -7.07 5.85 11.52
C GLU A 88 -7.43 4.82 12.62
N PRO A 89 -8.49 5.04 13.42
CA PRO A 89 -9.12 3.96 14.17
C PRO A 89 -9.74 2.94 13.19
N ASP A 90 -9.59 1.66 13.52
CA ASP A 90 -9.84 0.45 12.73
C ASP A 90 -11.17 0.38 11.92
N GLU A 91 -11.25 1.01 10.75
CA GLU A 91 -12.34 0.75 9.78
C GLU A 91 -11.91 -0.14 8.60
N ARG A 92 -10.60 -0.40 8.45
CA ARG A 92 -10.03 -1.13 7.30
C ARG A 92 -10.11 -2.66 7.44
N CYS A 93 -10.60 -3.18 8.55
CA CYS A 93 -10.92 -4.60 8.72
C CYS A 93 -12.16 -5.04 7.90
N SER A 94 -12.97 -4.10 7.41
CA SER A 94 -14.24 -4.36 6.71
C SER A 94 -14.14 -4.60 5.20
N ARG A 95 -12.99 -4.36 4.55
CA ARG A 95 -12.82 -4.71 3.13
C ARG A 95 -12.61 -6.21 3.00
N ARG A 96 -13.73 -6.94 2.84
CA ARG A 96 -13.78 -8.37 2.53
C ARG A 96 -12.76 -8.74 1.45
N PRO A 97 -12.10 -9.92 1.52
CA PRO A 97 -11.48 -10.49 0.33
C PRO A 97 -12.55 -10.51 -0.75
N THR A 98 -12.23 -10.08 -1.97
CA THR A 98 -13.15 -10.23 -3.10
C THR A 98 -13.40 -11.72 -3.27
N SER A 99 -14.52 -12.18 -2.73
CA SER A 99 -15.07 -13.50 -2.96
C SER A 99 -15.27 -13.63 -4.45
N ARG A 100 -14.62 -14.62 -5.04
CA ARG A 100 -14.78 -15.02 -6.43
C ARG A 100 -16.22 -15.52 -6.60
N SER A 101 -17.17 -14.63 -6.88
CA SER A 101 -18.55 -15.03 -7.22
C SER A 101 -18.59 -15.40 -8.70
N THR A 102 -18.50 -16.69 -8.96
CA THR A 102 -19.07 -17.26 -10.18
C THR A 102 -20.60 -17.09 -10.12
N SER A 103 -21.16 -16.71 -11.28
CA SER A 103 -22.50 -17.05 -11.77
C SER A 103 -23.60 -15.96 -11.78
N TRP A 104 -24.20 -15.88 -12.98
CA TRP A 104 -25.53 -15.43 -13.41
C TRP A 104 -25.75 -13.97 -13.85
N ILE A 105 -25.96 -13.83 -15.16
CA ILE A 105 -26.84 -12.84 -15.82
C ILE A 105 -27.83 -13.69 -16.63
N PRO A 106 -29.15 -13.41 -16.63
CA PRO A 106 -30.10 -14.02 -17.56
C PRO A 106 -29.80 -13.69 -19.02
#